data_AF-A0A6J0T7E1-F1
#
_entry.id   AF-A0A6J0T7E1-F1
#
_cell.length_a   1.000
_cell.length_b   1.000
_cell.length_c   1.000
_cell.angle_alpha   90.00
_cell.angle_beta   90.00
_cell.angle_gamma   90.00
#
_symmetry.space_group_name_H-M   'P 1'
#
loop_
_entity.id
_entity.type
_entity.pdbx_description
1 polymer ?
#
loop_
_entity_poly.entity_id
_entity_poly.type
_entity_poly.pdbx_seq_one_letter_code
_entity_poly.pdbx_strand_id
1 'polypeptide(L)'
;MAGVGMSYVAKKCGIRLQPPSIILIYEDKLKSNMRKRIMPVRNFSKFSDCSRAAEQLKNNPRHKIYLEGVSLEQLQKLYHLLRYHLEGQSLTESLEAVQQEKTVDPEEDLNKLDDDELAKRKRIMDELFEKNRKKKEDPDFVYNVEVTFPQDEELEACEWDTESDEEF
;
A
#
# COMPACT_ATOMS: atom_id res chain seq x y z
N MET A 1 -23.44 15.25 -29.31
CA MET A 1 -23.88 14.84 -27.96
C MET A 1 -22.76 15.16 -27.00
N ALA A 2 -22.95 16.15 -26.13
CA ALA A 2 -21.90 16.64 -25.22
C ALA A 2 -21.67 15.65 -24.07
N GLY A 3 -20.45 15.12 -23.97
CA GLY A 3 -20.01 14.35 -22.81
C GLY A 3 -19.91 15.27 -21.60
N VAL A 4 -20.83 15.10 -20.65
CA VAL A 4 -20.79 15.80 -19.36
C VAL A 4 -19.58 15.27 -18.60
N GLY A 5 -18.49 16.04 -18.60
CA GLY A 5 -17.31 15.77 -17.77
C GLY A 5 -17.72 15.85 -16.30
N MET A 6 -17.93 14.69 -15.68
CA MET A 6 -18.34 14.61 -14.28
C MET A 6 -17.11 14.76 -13.39
N SER A 7 -16.95 15.95 -12.83
CA SER A 7 -15.78 16.34 -12.04
C SER A 7 -15.93 15.97 -10.56
N TYR A 8 -16.05 14.67 -10.25
CA TYR A 8 -16.04 14.20 -8.87
C TYR A 8 -14.63 13.78 -8.45
N VAL A 9 -14.16 14.27 -7.31
CA VAL A 9 -12.85 13.90 -6.76
C VAL A 9 -13.04 13.15 -5.45
N ALA A 10 -12.59 11.91 -5.40
CA ALA A 10 -12.50 11.15 -4.16
C ALA A 10 -11.49 11.81 -3.20
N LYS A 11 -11.91 12.07 -1.96
CA LYS A 11 -11.04 12.67 -0.92
C LYS A 11 -10.71 11.66 0.18
N LYS A 12 -11.72 10.96 0.68
CA LYS A 12 -11.55 9.94 1.73
C LYS A 12 -12.37 8.71 1.39
N CYS A 13 -11.81 7.54 1.65
CA CYS A 13 -12.48 6.26 1.50
C CYS A 13 -12.34 5.47 2.80
N GLY A 14 -13.37 4.73 3.18
CA GLY A 14 -13.37 3.93 4.40
C GLY A 14 -14.50 2.92 4.42
N ILE A 15 -14.66 2.22 5.53
CA ILE A 15 -15.68 1.20 5.72
C ILE A 15 -16.52 1.45 6.97
N ARG A 16 -17.74 0.94 6.93
CA ARG A 16 -18.61 0.73 8.08
C ARG A 16 -18.82 -0.77 8.20
N LEU A 17 -18.66 -1.29 9.41
CA LEU A 17 -18.69 -2.72 9.70
C LEU A 17 -20.13 -3.24 9.84
N GLN A 18 -21.02 -2.42 10.41
CA GLN A 18 -22.41 -2.80 10.66
C GLN A 18 -23.40 -1.69 10.25
N PRO A 19 -24.27 -1.93 9.24
CA PRO A 19 -24.15 -2.97 8.23
C PRO A 19 -22.92 -2.73 7.32
N PRO A 20 -22.32 -3.80 6.75
CA PRO A 20 -21.11 -3.71 5.95
C PRO A 20 -21.31 -2.78 4.76
N SER A 21 -20.53 -1.70 4.69
CA SER A 21 -20.67 -0.67 3.66
C SER A 21 -19.36 0.06 3.44
N ILE A 22 -19.04 0.39 2.20
CA ILE A 22 -17.92 1.26 1.86
C ILE A 22 -18.42 2.70 1.80
N ILE A 23 -17.72 3.59 2.48
CA ILE A 23 -18.03 5.01 2.56
C ILE A 23 -17.03 5.77 1.71
N LEU A 24 -17.54 6.61 0.82
CA LEU A 24 -16.73 7.51 0.01
C LEU A 24 -17.13 8.95 0.31
N ILE A 25 -16.16 9.77 0.69
CA ILE A 25 -16.31 11.22 0.78
C ILE A 25 -15.65 11.81 -0.47
N TYR A 26 -16.45 12.51 -1.27
CA TYR A 26 -16.01 13.10 -2.53
C TYR A 26 -16.39 14.57 -2.59
N GLU A 27 -15.63 15.32 -3.37
CA GLU A 27 -15.88 16.71 -3.70
C GLU A 27 -16.49 16.80 -5.10
N ASP A 28 -17.58 17.54 -5.22
CA ASP A 28 -18.14 17.93 -6.52
C ASP A 28 -17.49 19.24 -6.97
N LYS A 29 -16.57 19.21 -7.94
CA LYS A 29 -15.85 20.43 -8.38
C LYS A 29 -16.78 21.51 -8.95
N LEU A 30 -17.98 21.16 -9.40
CA LEU A 30 -18.94 22.14 -9.92
C LEU A 30 -19.60 22.95 -8.81
N LYS A 31 -19.78 22.32 -7.65
CA LYS A 31 -20.51 22.90 -6.51
C LYS A 31 -19.61 23.18 -5.31
N SER A 32 -18.32 22.86 -5.39
CA SER A 32 -17.32 22.94 -4.31
C SER A 32 -17.81 22.35 -2.98
N ASN A 33 -18.68 21.34 -3.04
CA ASN A 33 -19.37 20.79 -1.89
C ASN A 33 -18.90 19.35 -1.62
N MET A 34 -18.62 19.07 -0.35
CA MET A 34 -18.27 17.74 0.13
C MET A 34 -19.52 16.89 0.30
N ARG A 35 -19.50 15.69 -0.27
CA ARG A 35 -20.62 14.75 -0.23
C ARG A 35 -20.16 13.40 0.27
N LYS A 36 -21.02 12.74 1.04
CA LYS A 36 -20.82 11.37 1.52
C LYS A 36 -21.69 10.43 0.71
N ARG A 37 -21.09 9.35 0.20
CA ARG A 37 -21.79 8.23 -0.43
C ARG A 37 -21.54 6.97 0.37
N ILE A 38 -22.61 6.23 0.63
CA ILE A 38 -22.56 4.94 1.32
C ILE A 38 -22.91 3.86 0.31
N MET A 39 -22.02 2.90 0.13
CA MET A 39 -22.11 1.81 -0.83
C MET A 39 -22.24 0.51 -0.04
N PRO A 40 -23.45 -0.06 0.09
CA PRO A 40 -23.65 -1.28 0.86
C PRO A 40 -22.94 -2.45 0.18
N VAL A 41 -22.19 -3.22 0.96
CA VAL A 41 -21.55 -4.44 0.49
C VAL A 41 -22.55 -5.58 0.71
N ARG A 42 -23.04 -6.17 -0.37
CA ARG A 42 -23.99 -7.29 -0.36
C ARG A 42 -23.29 -8.56 -0.78
N ASN A 43 -23.76 -9.71 -0.30
CA ASN A 43 -23.25 -11.03 -0.66
C ASN A 43 -21.73 -11.20 -0.42
N PHE A 44 -21.21 -10.56 0.63
CA PHE A 44 -19.81 -10.69 1.03
C PHE A 44 -19.73 -11.53 2.30
N SER A 45 -18.89 -12.55 2.24
CA SER A 45 -18.65 -13.51 3.31
C SER A 45 -17.15 -13.58 3.61
N LYS A 46 -16.76 -14.24 4.69
CA LYS A 46 -15.36 -14.50 5.06
C LYS A 46 -14.58 -15.30 3.98
N PHE A 47 -15.29 -15.98 3.09
CA PHE A 47 -14.68 -16.76 2.00
C PHE A 47 -14.70 -16.03 0.64
N SER A 48 -15.16 -14.78 0.61
CA SER A 48 -15.28 -14.03 -0.65
C SER A 48 -13.93 -13.48 -1.10
N ASP A 49 -13.67 -13.54 -2.41
CA ASP A 49 -12.48 -12.95 -3.02
C ASP A 49 -12.50 -11.42 -2.93
N CYS A 50 -11.58 -10.86 -2.14
CA CYS A 50 -11.48 -9.42 -1.92
C CYS A 50 -11.13 -8.66 -3.21
N SER A 51 -10.29 -9.23 -4.07
CA SER A 51 -9.92 -8.67 -5.38
C SER A 51 -11.12 -8.54 -6.31
N ARG A 52 -11.87 -9.63 -6.47
CA ARG A 52 -13.06 -9.65 -7.33
C ARG A 52 -14.15 -8.71 -6.81
N ALA A 53 -14.35 -8.66 -5.49
CA ALA A 53 -15.31 -7.74 -4.89
C ALA A 53 -14.94 -6.26 -5.13
N ALA A 54 -13.65 -5.92 -5.01
CA ALA A 54 -13.13 -4.58 -5.31
C ALA A 54 -13.34 -4.18 -6.77
N GLU A 55 -13.03 -5.08 -7.71
CA GLU A 55 -13.26 -4.87 -9.14
C GLU A 55 -14.73 -4.66 -9.48
N GLN A 56 -15.61 -5.50 -8.91
CA GLN A 56 -17.05 -5.38 -9.11
C GLN A 56 -17.58 -4.03 -8.62
N LEU A 57 -17.09 -3.53 -7.48
CA LEU A 57 -17.48 -2.22 -6.97
C LEU A 57 -17.00 -1.08 -7.88
N LYS A 58 -15.74 -1.14 -8.33
CA LYS A 58 -15.13 -0.12 -9.20
C LYS A 58 -15.80 -0.07 -10.58
N ASN A 59 -16.18 -1.23 -11.12
CA ASN A 59 -16.81 -1.35 -12.42
C ASN A 59 -18.34 -1.13 -12.40
N ASN A 60 -18.95 -1.03 -11.22
CA ASN A 60 -20.38 -0.79 -11.10
C ASN A 60 -20.75 0.58 -11.69
N PRO A 61 -21.66 0.66 -12.69
CA PRO A 61 -22.00 1.92 -13.37
C PRO A 61 -22.53 3.00 -12.43
N ARG A 62 -23.10 2.62 -11.28
CA ARG A 62 -23.60 3.56 -10.27
C ARG A 62 -22.48 4.28 -9.51
N HIS A 63 -21.32 3.65 -9.36
CA HIS A 63 -20.25 4.08 -8.46
C HIS A 63 -18.97 4.45 -9.21
N LYS A 64 -18.77 3.91 -10.42
CA LYS A 64 -17.60 4.11 -11.29
C LYS A 64 -17.17 5.58 -11.37
N ILE A 65 -18.12 6.49 -11.59
CA ILE A 65 -17.87 7.93 -11.77
C ILE A 65 -17.22 8.57 -10.53
N TYR A 66 -17.51 8.06 -9.33
CA TYR A 66 -16.96 8.61 -8.08
C TYR A 66 -15.67 7.91 -7.65
N LEU A 67 -15.44 6.68 -8.15
CA LEU A 67 -14.32 5.83 -7.80
C LEU A 67 -13.14 5.94 -8.77
N GLU A 68 -13.22 6.81 -9.78
CA GLU A 68 -12.15 7.01 -10.75
C GLU A 68 -10.82 7.41 -10.09
N GLY A 69 -10.88 8.26 -9.07
CA GLY A 69 -9.71 8.67 -8.26
C GLY A 69 -9.29 7.68 -7.17
N VAL A 70 -9.96 6.53 -7.02
CA VAL A 70 -9.63 5.53 -6.00
C VAL A 70 -8.88 4.37 -6.64
N SER A 71 -7.70 4.05 -6.09
CA SER A 71 -6.93 2.91 -6.55
C SER A 71 -7.64 1.59 -6.23
N LEU A 72 -7.44 0.59 -7.08
CA LEU A 72 -8.04 -0.73 -6.88
C LEU A 72 -7.51 -1.38 -5.59
N GLU A 73 -6.23 -1.19 -5.30
CA GLU A 73 -5.60 -1.66 -4.07
C GLU A 73 -6.22 -1.07 -2.80
N GLN A 74 -6.56 0.23 -2.80
CA GLN A 74 -7.26 0.83 -1.65
C GLN A 74 -8.60 0.14 -1.41
N LEU A 75 -9.36 -0.14 -2.47
CA LEU A 75 -10.62 -0.87 -2.34
C LEU A 75 -10.40 -2.29 -1.85
N GLN A 76 -9.39 -3.01 -2.37
CA GLN A 76 -9.02 -4.33 -1.88
C GLN A 76 -8.70 -4.30 -0.38
N LYS A 77 -7.90 -3.34 0.10
CA LYS A 77 -7.58 -3.19 1.53
C LYS A 77 -8.85 -3.05 2.38
N LEU A 78 -9.81 -2.26 1.91
CA LEU A 78 -11.10 -2.11 2.59
C LEU A 78 -11.91 -3.42 2.64
N TYR A 79 -11.87 -4.23 1.58
CA TYR A 79 -12.50 -5.55 1.57
C TYR A 79 -11.80 -6.57 2.48
N HIS A 80 -10.47 -6.55 2.57
CA HIS A 80 -9.74 -7.37 3.53
C HIS A 80 -10.11 -7.01 4.98
N LEU A 81 -10.17 -5.72 5.30
CA LEU A 81 -10.62 -5.26 6.63
C LEU A 81 -12.07 -5.70 6.94
N LEU A 82 -12.97 -5.67 5.95
CA LEU A 82 -14.31 -6.21 6.12
C LEU A 82 -14.30 -7.73 6.36
N ARG A 83 -13.42 -8.46 5.69
CA ARG A 83 -13.26 -9.91 5.86
C ARG A 83 -12.76 -10.25 7.27
N TYR A 84 -11.71 -9.59 7.76
CA TYR A 84 -11.19 -9.82 9.11
C TYR A 84 -12.24 -9.54 10.19
N HIS A 85 -13.05 -8.49 10.00
CA HIS A 85 -14.19 -8.23 10.88
C HIS A 85 -15.25 -9.34 10.84
N LEU A 86 -15.52 -9.94 9.68
CA LEU A 86 -16.43 -11.09 9.57
C LEU A 86 -15.85 -12.37 10.19
N GLU A 87 -14.53 -12.48 10.28
CA GLU A 87 -13.80 -13.55 10.97
C GLU A 87 -13.76 -13.33 12.50
N GLY A 88 -14.13 -12.14 12.98
CA GLY A 88 -14.20 -11.80 14.39
C GLY A 88 -12.92 -11.16 14.96
N GLN A 89 -11.98 -10.76 14.10
CA GLN A 89 -10.76 -10.07 14.52
C GLN A 89 -11.05 -8.63 14.94
N SER A 90 -10.22 -8.10 15.84
CA SER A 90 -10.30 -6.69 16.21
C SER A 90 -9.80 -5.78 15.08
N LEU A 91 -10.22 -4.52 15.10
CA LEU A 91 -9.80 -3.55 14.07
C LEU A 91 -8.29 -3.26 14.13
N THR A 92 -7.70 -3.30 15.32
CA THR A 92 -6.26 -3.08 15.53
C THR A 92 -5.46 -4.22 14.91
N GLU A 93 -5.80 -5.47 15.22
CA GLU A 93 -5.16 -6.66 14.62
C GLU A 93 -5.30 -6.67 13.10
N SER A 94 -6.50 -6.35 12.60
CA SER A 94 -6.77 -6.28 11.16
C SER A 94 -5.93 -5.21 10.46
N LEU A 95 -5.69 -4.07 11.11
CA LEU A 95 -4.86 -2.99 10.56
C LEU A 95 -3.38 -3.35 10.59
N GLU A 96 -2.92 -3.97 11.66
CA GLU A 96 -1.54 -4.45 11.81
C GLU A 96 -1.21 -5.50 10.77
N ALA A 97 -2.08 -6.49 10.55
CA ALA A 97 -1.91 -7.50 9.50
C ALA A 97 -1.79 -6.85 8.11
N VAL A 98 -2.64 -5.88 7.80
CA VAL A 98 -2.62 -5.15 6.52
C VAL A 98 -1.38 -4.25 6.39
N GLN A 99 -0.79 -3.79 7.51
CA GLN A 99 0.45 -3.03 7.52
C GLN A 99 1.66 -3.93 7.31
N GLN A 100 1.74 -5.05 8.05
CA GLN A 100 2.81 -6.06 7.91
C GLN A 100 2.92 -6.58 6.48
N GLU A 101 1.79 -6.84 5.80
CA GLU A 101 1.81 -7.23 4.39
C GLU A 101 2.45 -6.20 3.44
N LYS A 102 2.55 -4.93 3.85
CA LYS A 102 3.11 -3.84 3.02
C LYS A 102 4.46 -3.33 3.48
N THR A 103 4.92 -3.71 4.66
CA THR A 103 6.23 -3.36 5.16
C THR A 103 7.16 -4.55 4.98
N VAL A 104 8.35 -4.28 4.47
CA VAL A 104 9.40 -5.30 4.47
C VAL A 104 10.21 -5.09 5.72
N ASP A 105 10.16 -6.05 6.63
CA ASP A 105 11.01 -6.03 7.82
C ASP A 105 12.44 -6.40 7.39
N PRO A 106 13.45 -5.57 7.72
CA PRO A 106 14.82 -5.80 7.29
C PRO A 106 15.48 -7.03 7.93
N GLU A 107 14.94 -7.50 9.05
CA GLU A 107 15.43 -8.64 9.84
C GLU A 107 14.77 -9.98 9.46
N GLU A 108 13.83 -9.97 8.51
CA GLU A 108 13.11 -11.19 8.12
C GLU A 108 13.98 -12.08 7.21
N ASP A 109 14.08 -13.36 7.53
CA ASP A 109 14.83 -14.34 6.74
C ASP A 109 14.07 -14.67 5.44
N LEU A 110 14.31 -13.86 4.41
CA LEU A 110 13.66 -13.95 3.10
C LEU A 110 13.93 -15.28 2.37
N ASN A 111 14.92 -16.07 2.81
CA ASN A 111 15.24 -17.36 2.22
C ASN A 111 14.24 -18.47 2.59
N LYS A 112 13.38 -18.23 3.59
CA LYS A 112 12.33 -19.19 4.00
C LYS A 112 10.98 -18.93 3.34
N LEU A 113 10.82 -17.82 2.63
CA LEU A 113 9.56 -17.44 1.99
C LEU A 113 9.37 -18.17 0.67
N ASP A 114 8.11 -18.31 0.27
CA ASP A 114 7.73 -18.87 -1.04
C ASP A 114 8.00 -17.85 -2.18
N ASP A 115 8.21 -18.35 -3.40
CA ASP A 115 8.58 -17.51 -4.56
C ASP A 115 7.56 -16.39 -4.84
N ASP A 116 6.27 -16.69 -4.65
CA ASP A 116 5.16 -15.74 -4.84
C ASP A 116 5.17 -14.61 -3.80
N GLU A 117 5.56 -14.92 -2.55
CA GLU A 117 5.68 -13.94 -1.48
C GLU A 117 6.94 -13.10 -1.64
N LEU A 118 8.05 -13.72 -2.05
CA LEU A 118 9.30 -13.04 -2.39
C LEU A 118 9.09 -12.01 -3.50
N ALA A 119 8.34 -12.38 -4.55
CA ALA A 119 8.01 -11.46 -5.64
C ALA A 119 7.19 -10.26 -5.16
N LYS A 120 6.27 -10.44 -4.20
CA LYS A 120 5.51 -9.33 -3.59
C LYS A 120 6.42 -8.42 -2.77
N ARG A 121 7.29 -8.99 -1.91
CA ARG A 121 8.25 -8.23 -1.10
C ARG A 121 9.21 -7.42 -1.99
N LYS A 122 9.70 -8.01 -3.08
CA LYS A 122 10.52 -7.30 -4.07
C LYS A 122 9.79 -6.09 -4.68
N ARG A 123 8.52 -6.26 -5.09
CA ARG A 123 7.73 -5.13 -5.61
C ARG A 123 7.56 -4.02 -4.58
N ILE A 124 7.36 -4.37 -3.31
CA ILE A 124 7.26 -3.40 -2.22
C ILE A 124 8.59 -2.65 -2.06
N MET A 125 9.74 -3.34 -2.09
CA MET A 125 11.06 -2.72 -2.04
C MET A 125 11.27 -1.76 -3.22
N ASP A 126 10.95 -2.18 -4.44
CA ASP A 126 11.09 -1.36 -5.65
C ASP A 126 10.22 -0.08 -5.54
N GLU A 127 8.96 -0.20 -5.10
CA GLU A 127 8.09 0.96 -4.88
C GLU A 127 8.60 1.92 -3.80
N LEU A 128 9.13 1.39 -2.69
CA LEU A 128 9.71 2.20 -1.62
C LEU A 128 10.98 2.91 -2.09
N PHE A 129 11.80 2.22 -2.87
CA PHE A 129 12.99 2.78 -3.47
C PHE A 129 12.63 3.94 -4.41
N GLU A 130 11.68 3.74 -5.33
CA GLU A 130 11.27 4.78 -6.27
C GLU A 130 10.70 6.02 -5.57
N LYS A 131 9.92 5.83 -4.50
CA LYS A 131 9.36 6.95 -3.71
C LYS A 131 10.44 7.73 -2.97
N ASN A 132 11.48 7.06 -2.47
CA ASN A 132 12.57 7.68 -1.72
C ASN A 132 13.77 8.08 -2.59
N ARG A 133 13.71 7.83 -3.90
CA ARG A 133 14.80 8.12 -4.83
C ARG A 133 14.98 9.63 -5.00
N LYS A 134 15.96 10.18 -4.29
CA LYS A 134 16.42 11.57 -4.49
C LYS A 134 16.99 11.73 -5.89
N LYS A 135 16.42 12.62 -6.70
CA LYS A 135 16.92 12.93 -8.04
C LYS A 135 17.93 14.08 -7.96
N LYS A 136 18.78 14.19 -8.97
CA LYS A 136 19.75 15.30 -9.11
C LYS A 136 19.11 16.70 -9.05
N GLU A 137 17.82 16.77 -9.40
CA GLU A 137 17.04 18.00 -9.45
C GLU A 137 16.37 18.33 -8.10
N ASP A 138 16.41 17.44 -7.11
CA ASP A 138 15.85 17.70 -5.78
C ASP A 138 16.79 18.59 -4.96
N PRO A 139 16.25 19.56 -4.19
CA PRO A 139 17.05 20.49 -3.39
C PRO A 139 17.88 19.80 -2.30
N ASP A 140 17.47 18.61 -1.85
CA ASP A 140 18.18 17.81 -0.84
C ASP A 140 19.21 16.84 -1.46
N PHE A 141 19.48 16.95 -2.77
CA PHE A 141 20.47 16.13 -3.45
C PHE A 141 21.87 16.67 -3.16
N VAL A 142 22.62 15.92 -2.35
CA VAL A 142 24.01 16.22 -2.04
C VAL A 142 24.91 15.28 -2.83
N TYR A 143 25.82 15.86 -3.61
CA TYR A 143 26.89 15.10 -4.26
C TYR A 143 27.92 14.66 -3.21
N ASN A 144 28.41 13.43 -3.31
CA ASN A 144 29.45 12.86 -2.46
C ASN A 144 29.12 13.00 -0.96
N VAL A 145 28.03 12.37 -0.53
CA VAL A 145 27.73 12.23 0.90
C VAL A 145 28.78 11.33 1.51
N GLU A 146 29.81 11.93 2.08
CA GLU A 146 30.82 11.25 2.89
C GLU A 146 30.19 10.95 4.25
N VAL A 147 29.93 9.67 4.52
CA VAL A 147 29.46 9.20 5.82
C VAL A 147 30.67 8.65 6.56
N THR A 148 31.01 9.27 7.69
CA THR A 148 31.97 8.69 8.64
C THR A 148 31.28 7.57 9.39
N PHE A 149 31.64 6.32 9.08
CA PHE A 149 31.19 5.18 9.87
C PHE A 149 31.75 5.29 11.30
N PRO A 150 30.94 5.03 12.34
CA PRO A 150 31.43 5.01 13.71
C PRO A 150 32.52 3.94 13.82
N GLN A 151 33.70 4.34 14.30
CA GLN A 151 34.86 3.46 14.49
C GLN A 151 34.75 2.55 15.73
N ASP A 152 33.68 2.72 16.52
CA ASP A 152 33.50 2.08 17.83
C ASP A 152 32.69 0.77 17.79
N GLU A 153 32.07 0.43 16.66
CA GLU A 153 31.53 -0.92 16.44
C GLU A 153 32.64 -1.74 15.80
N GLU A 154 33.08 -2.78 16.52
CA GLU A 154 34.07 -3.75 16.08
C GLU A 154 33.87 -4.07 14.60
N LEU A 155 34.73 -3.51 13.74
CA LEU A 155 34.79 -3.89 12.34
C LEU A 155 35.01 -5.39 12.35
N GLU A 156 33.95 -6.15 12.09
CA GLU A 156 34.05 -7.60 11.94
C GLU A 156 35.14 -7.83 10.91
N ALA A 157 36.22 -8.48 11.34
CA ALA A 157 37.34 -8.80 10.47
C ALA A 157 36.78 -9.67 9.35
N CYS A 158 36.47 -9.04 8.22
CA CYS A 158 35.99 -9.74 7.05
C CYS A 158 37.14 -10.65 6.61
N GLU A 159 36.88 -11.95 6.44
CA GLU A 159 37.89 -12.92 5.99
C GLU A 159 38.54 -12.53 4.63
N TRP A 160 37.89 -11.61 3.90
CA TRP A 160 38.39 -10.98 2.68
C TRP A 160 39.47 -9.90 2.89
N ASP A 161 39.59 -9.32 4.09
CA ASP A 161 40.68 -8.38 4.44
C ASP A 161 41.96 -9.12 4.87
N THR A 162 41.93 -10.45 4.92
CA THR A 162 43.06 -11.33 5.22
C THR A 162 43.60 -12.07 3.98
N GLU A 163 43.68 -11.41 2.83
CA GLU A 163 44.68 -11.79 1.82
C GLU A 163 45.94 -10.94 2.05
N SER A 164 46.86 -11.50 2.83
CA SER A 164 48.22 -11.01 2.95
C SER A 164 48.90 -11.05 1.58
N ASP A 165 49.21 -9.87 1.03
CA ASP A 165 50.21 -9.68 -0.04
C ASP A 165 51.60 -10.10 0.49
N GLU A 166 51.86 -11.41 0.55
CA GLU A 166 53.22 -11.95 0.71
C GLU A 166 53.86 -12.15 -0.67
N GLU A 167 54.72 -11.19 -1.04
CA GLU A 167 55.93 -11.27 -1.89
C GLU A 167 55.90 -12.00 -3.23
N PHE A 168 56.22 -11.25 -4.30
CA PHE A 168 56.99 -11.76 -5.45
C PHE A 168 58.02 -10.73 -5.94
#